data_AF-A0A4Q2UZ52-F1
#
_entry.id   AF-A0A4Q2UZ52-F1
#
_cell.length_a   1.000
_cell.length_b   1.000
_cell.length_c   1.000
_cell.angle_alpha   90.00
_cell.angle_beta   90.00
_cell.angle_gamma   90.00
#
_symmetry.space_group_name_H-M   'P 1'
#
loop_
_entity.id
_entity.type
_entity.pdbx_description
1 polymer ?
#
loop_
_entity_poly.entity_id
_entity_poly.type
_entity_poly.pdbx_seq_one_letter_code
_entity_poly.pdbx_strand_id
1 'polypeptide(L)'
;MPSQENLKAAQAVVLSRARYQKDLSRDASKVSKQPLSLRNAEARHHGSSRATIQRNMRFAQSESAFSNGDITVEWAMEFNQHSWGKSATLQDRQLSFEEYFGCVEHLRKPLEPHISFDVPPKERTPAEKIWRLLVIDGFTGHGAFTFREYCTKFDILIAFLLPHSTHKLQPMDVGVFQ
;
A
#
# COMPACT_ATOMS: atom_id res chain seq x y z
N MET A 1 -2.56 11.38 11.45
CA MET A 1 -1.15 10.97 11.28
C MET A 1 -0.81 9.96 12.39
N PRO A 2 -0.19 8.82 12.09
CA PRO A 2 0.27 7.90 13.14
C PRO A 2 1.33 8.56 14.03
N SER A 3 1.33 8.25 15.33
CA SER A 3 2.35 8.73 16.26
C SER A 3 3.72 8.12 15.96
N GLN A 4 4.79 8.75 16.44
CA GLN A 4 6.15 8.21 16.33
C GLN A 4 6.26 6.82 16.99
N GLU A 5 5.56 6.60 18.12
CA GLU A 5 5.52 5.30 18.78
C GLU A 5 4.77 4.25 17.96
N ASN A 6 3.71 4.63 17.23
CA ASN A 6 3.06 3.72 16.27
C ASN A 6 4.02 3.31 15.15
N LEU A 7 4.83 4.25 14.64
CA LEU A 7 5.82 3.97 13.59
C LEU A 7 6.90 3.01 14.09
N LYS A 8 7.45 3.24 15.30
CA LYS A 8 8.44 2.34 15.92
C LYS A 8 7.88 0.94 16.15
N ALA A 9 6.66 0.83 16.66
CA ALA A 9 6.01 -0.46 16.89
C ALA A 9 5.78 -1.23 15.58
N ALA A 10 5.33 -0.55 14.53
CA ALA A 10 5.14 -1.14 13.21
C ALA A 10 6.47 -1.58 12.57
N GLN A 11 7.51 -0.74 12.65
CA GLN A 11 8.86 -1.07 12.17
C GLN A 11 9.42 -2.30 12.90
N ALA A 12 9.23 -2.41 14.22
CA ALA A 12 9.69 -3.56 14.99
C ALA A 12 9.05 -4.88 14.52
N VAL A 13 7.75 -4.85 14.16
CA VAL A 13 7.05 -6.01 13.58
C VAL A 13 7.65 -6.40 12.22
N VAL A 14 7.85 -5.42 11.33
CA VAL A 14 8.43 -5.66 10.00
C VAL A 14 9.85 -6.21 10.10
N LEU A 15 10.70 -5.57 10.90
CA LEU A 15 12.07 -6.01 11.12
C LEU A 15 12.13 -7.41 11.74
N SER A 16 11.22 -7.74 12.67
CA SER A 16 11.16 -9.08 13.25
C SER A 16 10.80 -10.15 12.22
N ARG A 17 9.85 -9.86 11.31
CA ARG A 17 9.49 -10.77 10.22
C ARG A 17 10.63 -10.95 9.23
N ALA A 18 11.28 -9.85 8.84
CA ALA A 18 12.44 -9.89 7.94
C ALA A 18 13.61 -10.70 8.54
N ARG A 19 13.88 -10.56 9.84
CA ARG A 19 14.90 -11.37 10.54
C ARG A 19 14.51 -12.85 10.60
N TYR A 20 13.25 -13.16 10.86
CA TYR A 20 12.75 -14.54 10.87
C TYR A 20 12.93 -15.20 9.49
N GLN A 21 12.57 -14.51 8.42
CA GLN A 21 12.73 -15.02 7.04
C GLN A 21 14.19 -15.23 6.63
N LYS A 22 15.12 -14.42 7.15
CA LYS A 22 16.56 -14.57 6.92
C LYS A 22 17.23 -15.59 7.84
N ASP A 23 16.45 -16.35 8.63
CA ASP A 23 16.97 -17.28 9.65
C ASP A 23 17.84 -16.62 10.73
N LEU A 24 17.75 -15.29 10.86
CA LEU A 24 18.46 -14.46 11.84
C LEU A 24 17.71 -14.34 13.17
N SER A 25 16.62 -15.11 13.34
CA SER A 25 15.79 -15.17 14.55
C SER A 25 16.06 -16.47 15.31
N ARG A 26 17.33 -16.73 15.67
CA ARG A 26 17.72 -17.90 16.47
C ARG A 26 18.23 -17.43 17.83
N ASP A 27 17.70 -18.01 18.91
CA ASP A 27 18.20 -17.76 20.26
C ASP A 27 19.50 -18.55 20.53
N ALA A 28 20.16 -18.32 21.67
CA ALA A 28 21.35 -19.07 22.11
C ALA A 28 21.12 -20.59 22.17
N SER A 29 19.85 -21.03 22.23
CA SER A 29 19.41 -22.43 22.15
C SER A 29 19.19 -22.95 20.72
N LYS A 30 19.50 -22.17 19.68
CA LYS A 30 19.28 -22.45 18.25
C LYS A 30 17.81 -22.62 17.82
N VAL A 31 16.84 -22.37 18.69
CA VAL A 31 15.40 -22.44 18.37
C VAL A 31 14.97 -21.19 17.60
N SER A 32 14.18 -21.36 16.54
CA SER A 32 13.62 -20.24 15.78
C SER A 32 12.56 -19.51 16.60
N LYS A 33 12.74 -18.19 16.78
CA LYS A 33 11.76 -17.34 17.48
C LYS A 33 10.69 -16.88 16.50
N GLN A 34 9.42 -17.07 16.86
CA GLN A 34 8.32 -16.53 16.06
C GLN A 34 8.42 -15.01 15.90
N PRO A 35 8.00 -14.47 14.75
CA PRO A 35 8.04 -13.03 14.50
C PRO A 35 7.12 -12.28 15.45
N LEU A 36 7.52 -11.05 15.80
CA LEU A 36 6.80 -10.17 16.70
C LEU A 36 5.38 -9.88 16.17
N SER A 37 4.38 -10.16 16.98
CA SER A 37 2.99 -9.79 16.68
C SER A 37 2.75 -8.30 16.99
N LEU A 38 1.76 -7.68 16.34
CA LEU A 38 1.37 -6.29 16.65
C LEU A 38 0.96 -6.09 18.11
N ARG A 39 0.31 -7.10 18.72
CA ARG A 39 -0.04 -7.10 20.14
C ARG A 39 1.20 -7.05 21.04
N ASN A 40 2.23 -7.82 20.69
CA ASN A 40 3.46 -7.84 21.45
C ASN A 40 4.33 -6.60 21.19
N ALA A 41 4.22 -6.00 20.00
CA ALA A 41 4.86 -4.73 19.70
C ALA A 41 4.22 -3.58 20.49
N GLU A 42 2.90 -3.54 20.59
CA GLU A 42 2.16 -2.56 21.40
C GLU A 42 2.61 -2.60 22.87
N ALA A 43 2.78 -3.79 23.43
CA ALA A 43 3.30 -3.95 24.80
C ALA A 43 4.75 -3.49 24.98
N ARG A 44 5.56 -3.46 23.91
CA ARG A 44 6.98 -3.04 23.94
C ARG A 44 7.19 -1.55 23.69
N HIS A 45 6.22 -0.90 23.04
CA HIS A 45 6.30 0.50 22.63
C HIS A 45 5.16 1.28 23.28
N HIS A 46 5.42 1.77 24.50
CA HIS A 46 4.43 2.54 25.27
C HIS A 46 3.96 3.78 24.50
N GLY A 47 2.64 3.98 24.43
CA GLY A 47 2.04 5.06 23.64
C GLY A 47 1.74 4.69 22.18
N SER A 48 2.08 3.48 21.75
CA SER A 48 1.55 2.91 20.52
C SER A 48 0.15 2.31 20.73
N SER A 49 -0.66 2.27 19.68
CA SER A 49 -2.00 1.69 19.66
C SER A 49 -2.12 0.77 18.47
N ARG A 50 -2.37 -0.51 18.74
CA ARG A 50 -2.58 -1.52 17.69
C ARG A 50 -3.73 -1.11 16.78
N ALA A 51 -4.84 -0.61 17.33
CA ALA A 51 -5.99 -0.19 16.55
C ALA A 51 -5.62 0.95 15.58
N THR A 52 -4.82 1.92 16.03
CA THR A 52 -4.34 3.02 15.19
C THR A 52 -3.35 2.55 14.13
N ILE A 53 -2.45 1.62 14.48
CA ILE A 53 -1.52 1.01 13.51
C ILE A 53 -2.30 0.25 12.45
N GLN A 54 -3.24 -0.63 12.82
CA GLN A 54 -4.04 -1.40 11.87
C GLN A 54 -4.92 -0.52 10.98
N ARG A 55 -5.35 0.64 11.47
CA ARG A 55 -6.18 1.59 10.70
C ARG A 55 -5.37 2.44 9.73
N ASN A 56 -4.15 2.82 10.10
CA ASN A 56 -3.36 3.83 9.38
C ASN A 56 -2.09 3.28 8.71
N MET A 57 -1.77 2.01 8.93
CA MET A 57 -0.60 1.35 8.35
C MET A 57 -0.99 -0.03 7.85
N ARG A 58 -0.69 -0.30 6.57
CA ARG A 58 -0.87 -1.59 5.96
C ARG A 58 0.46 -2.30 5.84
N PHE A 59 0.52 -3.52 6.38
CA PHE A 59 1.66 -4.42 6.15
C PHE A 59 1.33 -5.26 4.93
N ALA A 60 1.97 -4.96 3.81
CA ALA A 60 1.82 -5.76 2.59
C ALA A 60 2.17 -7.23 2.88
N GLN A 61 1.38 -8.13 2.32
CA GLN A 61 1.60 -9.57 2.46
C GLN A 61 2.03 -10.12 1.10
N SER A 62 3.11 -10.89 1.08
CA SER A 62 3.54 -11.63 -0.10
C SER A 62 3.75 -13.08 0.31
N GLU A 63 3.06 -14.00 -0.38
CA GLU A 63 3.23 -15.44 -0.15
C GLU A 63 4.66 -15.90 -0.45
N SER A 64 5.32 -15.24 -1.40
CA SER A 64 6.70 -15.56 -1.79
C SER A 64 7.77 -14.73 -1.07
N ALA A 65 7.39 -13.78 -0.20
CA ALA A 65 8.28 -12.81 0.46
C ALA A 65 9.18 -11.95 -0.46
N PHE A 66 9.18 -12.20 -1.78
CA PHE A 66 10.05 -11.58 -2.78
C PHE A 66 9.30 -11.05 -4.00
N SER A 67 8.00 -11.31 -4.15
CA SER A 67 7.22 -10.73 -5.24
C SER A 67 6.94 -9.26 -4.93
N ASN A 68 7.89 -8.40 -5.28
CA ASN A 68 7.71 -6.96 -5.32
C ASN A 68 6.51 -6.58 -6.23
N GLY A 69 6.17 -7.44 -7.20
CA GLY A 69 5.00 -7.29 -8.07
C GLY A 69 3.68 -7.31 -7.28
N ASP A 70 3.45 -8.32 -6.46
CA ASP A 70 2.17 -8.44 -5.73
C ASP A 70 2.02 -7.31 -4.70
N ILE A 71 3.11 -6.98 -4.00
CA ILE A 71 3.17 -5.88 -3.04
C ILE A 71 2.86 -4.54 -3.71
N THR A 72 3.39 -4.30 -4.91
CA THR A 72 3.15 -3.04 -5.63
C THR A 72 1.71 -2.91 -6.10
N VAL A 73 1.05 -4.00 -6.49
CA VAL A 73 -0.39 -3.98 -6.81
C VAL A 73 -1.22 -3.69 -5.55
N GLU A 74 -0.91 -4.32 -4.41
CA GLU A 74 -1.60 -4.03 -3.15
C GLU A 74 -1.49 -2.55 -2.75
N TRP A 75 -0.31 -1.95 -2.92
CA TRP A 75 -0.09 -0.53 -2.69
C TRP A 75 -0.86 0.35 -3.68
N ALA A 76 -0.97 -0.06 -4.94
CA ALA A 76 -1.79 0.64 -5.93
C ALA A 76 -3.27 0.63 -5.56
N MET A 77 -3.79 -0.51 -5.07
CA MET A 77 -5.17 -0.62 -4.59
C MET A 77 -5.44 0.32 -3.42
N GLU A 78 -4.52 0.35 -2.45
CA GLU A 78 -4.64 1.23 -1.29
C GLU A 78 -4.57 2.70 -1.68
N PHE A 79 -3.62 3.08 -2.55
CA PHE A 79 -3.54 4.42 -3.11
C PHE A 79 -4.84 4.79 -3.82
N ASN A 80 -5.39 3.88 -4.63
CA ASN A 80 -6.63 4.11 -5.38
C ASN A 80 -7.79 4.47 -4.44
N GLN A 81 -7.99 3.68 -3.38
CA GLN A 81 -9.06 3.90 -2.40
C GLN A 81 -8.88 5.23 -1.63
N HIS A 82 -7.66 5.50 -1.14
CA HIS A 82 -7.38 6.69 -0.33
C HIS A 82 -7.36 7.99 -1.14
N SER A 83 -6.84 7.94 -2.37
CA SER A 83 -6.81 9.10 -3.25
C SER A 83 -8.20 9.45 -3.77
N TRP A 84 -9.06 8.45 -4.00
CA TRP A 84 -10.42 8.66 -4.50
C TRP A 84 -11.22 9.60 -3.59
N GLY A 85 -11.22 9.35 -2.28
CA GLY A 85 -11.96 10.19 -1.33
C GLY A 85 -11.57 11.67 -1.42
N LYS A 86 -10.31 11.97 -1.74
CA LYS A 86 -9.83 13.34 -1.94
C LYS A 86 -10.23 13.90 -3.31
N SER A 87 -10.12 13.08 -4.36
CA SER A 87 -10.43 13.49 -5.73
C SER A 87 -11.93 13.69 -5.98
N ALA A 88 -12.80 12.88 -5.37
CA ALA A 88 -14.25 13.00 -5.48
C ALA A 88 -14.75 14.33 -4.88
N THR A 89 -14.23 14.72 -3.71
CA THR A 89 -14.53 16.02 -3.09
C THR A 89 -14.09 17.19 -3.96
N LEU A 90 -12.94 17.09 -4.63
CA LEU A 90 -12.39 18.18 -5.45
C LEU A 90 -13.16 18.39 -6.76
N GLN A 91 -13.91 17.40 -7.24
CA GLN A 91 -14.70 17.51 -8.47
C GLN A 91 -16.21 17.68 -8.21
N ASP A 92 -16.62 17.90 -6.96
CA ASP A 92 -18.03 18.01 -6.54
C ASP A 92 -18.92 16.85 -7.03
N ARG A 93 -18.30 15.68 -7.26
CA ARG A 93 -19.04 14.47 -7.61
C ARG A 93 -19.37 13.76 -6.32
N GLN A 94 -20.63 13.82 -5.90
CA GLN A 94 -21.17 13.07 -4.75
C GLN A 94 -21.27 11.56 -5.01
N LEU A 95 -20.35 11.00 -5.81
CA LEU A 95 -20.31 9.58 -6.14
C LEU A 95 -19.28 8.87 -5.26
N SER A 96 -19.69 7.76 -4.68
CA SER A 96 -18.78 6.79 -4.06
C SER A 96 -17.82 6.18 -5.09
N PHE A 97 -16.80 5.49 -4.61
CA PHE A 97 -15.85 4.78 -5.48
C PHE A 97 -16.56 3.74 -6.34
N GLU A 98 -17.49 3.00 -5.75
CA GLU A 98 -18.23 1.92 -6.36
C GLU A 98 -19.26 2.42 -7.38
N GLU A 99 -19.96 3.52 -7.10
CA GLU A 99 -20.80 4.20 -8.09
C GLU A 99 -19.96 4.82 -9.21
N TYR A 100 -18.79 5.32 -8.81
CA TYR A 100 -17.61 5.65 -9.59
C TYR A 100 -17.39 4.64 -10.71
N PHE A 101 -16.72 3.56 -10.32
CA PHE A 101 -16.09 2.53 -11.15
C PHE A 101 -17.02 1.38 -11.53
N GLY A 102 -18.11 1.16 -10.79
CA GLY A 102 -19.00 0.00 -10.90
C GLY A 102 -18.46 -1.25 -10.18
N CYS A 103 -17.34 -1.13 -9.47
CA CYS A 103 -16.68 -2.20 -8.73
C CYS A 103 -15.88 -1.62 -7.55
N VAL A 104 -15.45 -2.48 -6.63
CA VAL A 104 -14.47 -2.12 -5.59
C VAL A 104 -13.04 -2.08 -6.15
N GLU A 105 -12.08 -1.63 -5.34
CA GLU A 105 -10.66 -1.54 -5.71
C GLU A 105 -10.04 -2.88 -6.13
N HIS A 106 -10.63 -3.99 -5.71
CA HIS A 106 -10.22 -5.34 -6.09
C HIS A 106 -10.85 -5.83 -7.42
N LEU A 107 -11.47 -4.95 -8.21
CA LEU A 107 -12.23 -5.30 -9.42
C LEU A 107 -13.30 -6.36 -9.16
N ARG A 108 -14.01 -6.25 -8.05
CA ARG A 108 -15.12 -7.16 -7.68
C ARG A 108 -16.42 -6.41 -7.54
N LYS A 109 -17.54 -7.11 -7.71
CA LYS A 109 -18.85 -6.54 -7.46
C LYS A 109 -19.05 -6.37 -5.93
N PRO A 110 -19.43 -5.18 -5.44
CA PRO A 110 -19.47 -4.89 -4.00
C PRO A 110 -20.35 -5.84 -3.18
N LEU A 111 -21.53 -6.18 -3.70
CA LEU A 111 -22.51 -7.04 -3.04
C LEU A 111 -22.37 -8.53 -3.42
N GLU A 112 -21.56 -8.84 -4.43
CA GLU A 112 -21.38 -10.19 -4.96
C GLU A 112 -19.89 -10.44 -5.23
N PRO A 113 -19.05 -10.62 -4.18
CA PRO A 113 -17.59 -10.63 -4.33
C PRO A 113 -17.03 -11.79 -5.16
N HIS A 114 -17.84 -12.83 -5.39
CA HIS A 114 -17.51 -13.94 -6.29
C HIS A 114 -17.51 -13.53 -7.76
N ILE A 115 -18.12 -12.40 -8.10
CA ILE A 115 -18.07 -11.80 -9.43
C ILE A 115 -16.88 -10.84 -9.47
N SER A 116 -15.88 -11.21 -10.26
CA SER A 116 -14.69 -10.42 -10.56
C SER A 116 -14.71 -9.91 -12.00
N PHE A 117 -14.11 -8.75 -12.21
CA PHE A 117 -14.00 -8.10 -13.51
C PHE A 117 -12.52 -8.00 -13.92
N ASP A 118 -12.27 -7.99 -15.23
CA ASP A 118 -10.94 -7.70 -15.75
C ASP A 118 -10.66 -6.19 -15.77
N VAL A 119 -11.68 -5.38 -16.04
CA VAL A 119 -11.63 -3.90 -16.06
C VAL A 119 -12.85 -3.33 -15.31
N PRO A 120 -12.81 -2.08 -14.84
CA PRO A 120 -13.98 -1.44 -14.25
C PRO A 120 -15.16 -1.46 -15.23
N PRO A 121 -16.33 -1.97 -14.83
CA PRO A 121 -17.42 -2.27 -15.77
C PRO A 121 -18.13 -1.03 -16.31
N LYS A 122 -17.95 0.13 -15.68
CA LYS A 122 -18.54 1.39 -16.14
C LYS A 122 -17.54 2.13 -17.02
N GLU A 123 -17.86 2.24 -18.30
CA GLU A 123 -17.10 3.02 -19.27
C GLU A 123 -17.27 4.52 -19.04
N ARG A 124 -16.24 5.29 -19.40
CA ARG A 124 -16.19 6.76 -19.25
C ARG A 124 -15.46 7.39 -20.42
N THR A 125 -15.95 8.52 -20.88
CA THR A 125 -15.24 9.32 -21.88
C THR A 125 -13.98 9.94 -21.27
N PRO A 126 -12.95 10.29 -22.07
CA PRO A 126 -11.73 10.91 -21.55
C PRO A 126 -11.97 12.19 -20.73
N ALA A 127 -13.01 12.96 -21.03
CA ALA A 127 -13.39 14.18 -20.32
C ALA A 127 -14.02 13.91 -18.94
N GLU A 128 -14.57 12.71 -18.72
CA GLU A 128 -15.18 12.32 -17.44
C GLU A 128 -14.20 11.65 -16.48
N LYS A 129 -13.01 11.28 -16.97
CA LYS A 129 -11.99 10.56 -16.20
C LYS A 129 -11.36 11.47 -15.14
N ILE A 130 -11.36 10.97 -13.90
CA ILE A 130 -10.68 11.59 -12.77
C ILE A 130 -9.27 11.01 -12.65
N TRP A 131 -8.32 11.69 -13.25
CA TRP A 131 -6.92 11.28 -13.22
C TRP A 131 -6.25 11.58 -11.88
N ARG A 132 -5.44 10.63 -11.42
CA ARG A 132 -4.64 10.76 -10.19
C ARG A 132 -3.19 10.42 -10.49
N LEU A 133 -2.25 11.24 -10.02
CA LEU A 133 -0.82 11.02 -10.23
C LEU A 133 -0.23 10.25 -9.05
N LEU A 134 0.40 9.12 -9.33
CA LEU A 134 1.19 8.32 -8.41
C LEU A 134 2.68 8.48 -8.76
N VAL A 135 3.44 9.09 -7.84
CA VAL A 135 4.90 9.26 -7.97
C VAL A 135 5.59 8.15 -7.19
N ILE A 136 6.47 7.40 -7.83
CA ILE A 136 7.19 6.27 -7.25
C ILE A 136 8.68 6.38 -7.53
N ASP A 137 9.50 5.89 -6.59
CA ASP A 137 10.93 5.78 -6.82
C ASP A 137 11.22 4.68 -7.87
N GLY A 138 12.33 4.79 -8.60
CA GLY A 138 12.69 3.88 -9.69
C GLY A 138 13.13 2.47 -9.28
N PHE A 139 12.96 2.04 -8.01
CA PHE A 139 13.44 0.77 -7.51
C PHE A 139 12.69 -0.44 -8.11
N THR A 140 13.41 -1.56 -8.25
CA THR A 140 13.21 -2.66 -9.22
C THR A 140 11.98 -3.56 -9.03
N GLY A 141 10.90 -3.07 -8.41
CA GLY A 141 9.62 -3.78 -8.26
C GLY A 141 8.48 -3.27 -9.15
N HIS A 142 8.60 -2.05 -9.67
CA HIS A 142 7.46 -1.31 -10.25
C HIS A 142 7.14 -1.60 -11.73
N GLY A 143 7.87 -2.55 -12.34
CA GLY A 143 7.71 -2.96 -13.73
C GLY A 143 6.71 -4.09 -13.95
N ALA A 144 6.09 -4.61 -12.88
CA ALA A 144 5.10 -5.67 -13.00
C ALA A 144 3.96 -5.21 -13.92
N PHE A 145 3.72 -5.97 -14.98
CA PHE A 145 2.68 -5.67 -15.97
C PHE A 145 1.32 -5.44 -15.28
N THR A 146 0.99 -6.27 -14.30
CA THR A 146 -0.22 -6.22 -13.48
C THR A 146 -0.39 -4.89 -12.75
N PHE A 147 0.69 -4.28 -12.23
CA PHE A 147 0.65 -2.98 -11.57
C PHE A 147 0.30 -1.85 -12.54
N ARG A 148 0.98 -1.81 -13.70
CA ARG A 148 0.72 -0.79 -14.73
C ARG A 148 -0.68 -0.93 -15.33
N GLU A 149 -1.09 -2.18 -15.54
CA GLU A 149 -2.42 -2.51 -16.02
C GLU A 149 -3.50 -2.06 -15.03
N TYR A 150 -3.31 -2.33 -13.74
CA TYR A 150 -4.19 -1.85 -12.68
C TYR A 150 -4.29 -0.31 -12.66
N CYS A 151 -3.16 0.40 -12.71
CA CYS A 151 -3.17 1.86 -12.75
C CYS A 151 -3.91 2.41 -13.97
N THR A 152 -3.73 1.78 -15.14
CA THR A 152 -4.43 2.16 -16.37
C THR A 152 -5.94 1.96 -16.24
N LYS A 153 -6.37 0.85 -15.65
CA LYS A 153 -7.78 0.52 -15.41
C LYS A 153 -8.49 1.55 -14.53
N PHE A 154 -7.78 2.13 -13.55
CA PHE A 154 -8.36 3.06 -12.58
C PHE A 154 -7.95 4.53 -12.78
N ASP A 155 -7.56 4.92 -13.99
CA ASP A 155 -7.21 6.32 -14.33
C ASP A 155 -6.09 6.89 -13.42
N ILE A 156 -5.08 6.07 -13.12
CA ILE A 156 -3.90 6.46 -12.33
C ILE A 156 -2.70 6.62 -13.27
N LEU A 157 -2.15 7.83 -13.32
CA LEU A 157 -0.90 8.12 -14.02
C LEU A 157 0.27 7.77 -13.11
N ILE A 158 1.29 7.12 -13.68
CA ILE A 158 2.50 6.74 -12.95
C ILE A 158 3.64 7.64 -13.40
N ALA A 159 4.33 8.28 -12.45
CA ALA A 159 5.57 8.98 -12.69
C ALA A 159 6.70 8.34 -11.88
N PHE A 160 7.79 7.97 -12.57
CA PHE A 160 8.98 7.41 -11.95
C PHE A 160 9.99 8.52 -11.66
N LEU A 161 10.52 8.56 -10.44
CA LEU A 161 11.68 9.38 -10.14
C LEU A 161 12.91 8.84 -10.87
N LEU A 162 13.82 9.74 -11.23
CA LEU A 162 15.07 9.37 -11.89
C LEU A 162 15.89 8.44 -10.99
N PRO A 163 16.63 7.47 -11.55
CA PRO A 163 17.57 6.65 -10.79
C PRO A 163 18.51 7.52 -9.95
N HIS A 164 18.78 7.07 -8.72
CA HIS A 164 19.66 7.77 -7.77
C HIS A 164 19.23 9.20 -7.42
N SER A 165 17.97 9.59 -7.64
CA SER A 165 17.46 10.92 -7.26
C SER A 165 16.61 10.90 -5.98
N THR A 166 16.34 9.73 -5.41
CA THR A 166 15.46 9.53 -4.25
C THR A 166 15.85 10.41 -3.06
N HIS A 167 17.15 10.44 -2.71
CA HIS A 167 17.72 11.28 -1.65
C HIS A 167 17.64 12.80 -1.89
N LYS A 168 17.14 13.25 -3.05
CA LYS A 168 16.95 14.66 -3.41
C LYS A 168 15.48 15.00 -3.71
N LEU A 169 14.74 14.06 -4.28
CA LEU A 169 13.40 14.30 -4.83
C LEU A 169 12.31 13.60 -4.04
N GLN A 170 12.61 12.55 -3.28
CA GLN A 170 11.58 11.84 -2.53
C GLN A 170 11.28 12.61 -1.24
N PRO A 171 10.03 13.09 -1.06
CA PRO A 171 9.67 13.90 0.11
C PRO A 171 9.88 13.16 1.43
N MET A 172 9.77 11.82 1.41
CA MET A 172 10.02 10.98 2.58
C MET A 172 11.50 10.97 2.99
N ASP A 173 12.43 10.79 2.05
CA ASP A 173 13.88 10.82 2.32
C ASP A 173 14.36 12.22 2.73
N VAL A 174 13.89 13.26 2.05
CA VAL A 174 14.37 14.63 2.27
C VAL A 174 13.75 15.27 3.52
N GLY A 175 12.50 14.96 3.85
CA GLY A 175 11.77 15.65 4.92
C GLY A 175 11.41 14.80 6.14
N VAL A 176 11.05 13.52 5.94
CA VAL A 176 10.44 12.71 7.01
C VAL A 176 11.45 11.82 7.72
N PHE A 177 12.45 11.29 7.00
CA PHE A 177 13.39 10.30 7.51
C PHE A 177 14.82 10.82 7.77
N GLN A 178 14.98 12.14 7.94
CA GLN A 178 16.27 12.71 8.39
C GLN A 178 16.63 12.27 9.81
#